data_AF-A0A391P2E9-F1
#
_entry.id   AF-A0A391P2E9-F1
#
_cell.length_a   1.000
_cell.length_b   1.000
_cell.length_c   1.000
_cell.angle_alpha   90.00
_cell.angle_beta   90.00
_cell.angle_gamma   90.00
#
_symmetry.space_group_name_H-M   'P 1'
#
loop_
_entity.id
_entity.type
_entity.pdbx_description
1 polymer ?
#
loop_
_entity_poly.entity_id
_entity_poly.type
_entity_poly.pdbx_seq_one_letter_code
_entity_poly.pdbx_strand_id
1 'polypeptide(L)'
;LSLAPVDECLDPITGQSVALSVIHGVTTEPTQTVLDTTTAGWYVYEDYSASEGLYEISMSYGGVTKVSNVTVSAAYAEVEGEYFYVSGVESSLTSLPTVTGDFSAVLVLRDTEGVLVPVDVSPLVTIDGVDLTVQWDEDSSSYTVSGQACSLATLHYEVKVGTFSVLTEDVAVVSYGPLSQTETVFSATLLAAIGDSVSISVEPKDACGNQLPTTSVDLSIMSGPSPFTVIHTSTIETSGVFYYTHSPAAVGTYTVTATVDGLELESVIGGNTVEFSVLESGTYYYPSSSMSQLANLPDSAVLGGTMTGEVTLRDPLGVTYATELPLTVEWDDGVSGSVTFDSVHSAYAVSLTVPSSSSAVGIR
;
A
#
# COMPACT_ATOMS: atom_id res chain seq x y z
N LEU A 1 -40.32 -25.68 16.59
CA LEU A 1 -40.68 -27.10 16.31
C LEU A 1 -42.18 -27.23 16.10
N SER A 2 -42.66 -28.14 15.23
CA SER A 2 -44.08 -28.42 15.04
C SER A 2 -44.35 -29.93 15.19
N LEU A 3 -45.17 -30.32 16.16
CA LEU A 3 -45.51 -31.74 16.43
C LEU A 3 -47.03 -31.94 16.40
N ALA A 4 -47.48 -33.04 15.79
CA ALA A 4 -48.89 -33.41 15.71
C ALA A 4 -49.11 -34.81 16.32
N PRO A 5 -49.42 -34.92 17.63
CA PRO A 5 -49.77 -36.19 18.22
C PRO A 5 -51.09 -36.69 17.63
N VAL A 6 -51.11 -37.96 17.23
CA VAL A 6 -52.29 -38.65 16.71
C VAL A 6 -52.65 -39.83 17.59
N ASP A 7 -53.91 -40.20 17.60
CA ASP A 7 -54.38 -41.41 18.29
C ASP A 7 -54.11 -42.68 17.46
N GLU A 8 -54.63 -43.82 17.94
CA GLU A 8 -54.49 -45.12 17.26
C GLU A 8 -55.19 -45.19 15.89
N CYS A 9 -56.10 -44.25 15.61
CA CYS A 9 -56.82 -44.10 14.34
C CYS A 9 -56.17 -43.09 13.40
N LEU A 10 -55.03 -42.48 13.79
CA LEU A 10 -54.36 -41.37 13.12
C LEU A 10 -55.13 -40.04 13.17
N ASP A 11 -56.11 -39.93 14.06
CA ASP A 11 -56.84 -38.67 14.28
C ASP A 11 -56.00 -37.74 15.18
N PRO A 12 -55.91 -36.43 14.86
CA PRO A 12 -55.13 -35.48 15.65
C PRO A 12 -55.72 -35.34 17.06
N ILE A 13 -54.84 -35.39 18.07
CA ILE A 13 -55.21 -35.18 19.46
C ILE A 13 -55.24 -33.67 19.71
N THR A 14 -56.44 -33.12 19.91
CA THR A 14 -56.66 -31.67 20.07
C THR A 14 -57.06 -31.30 21.50
N GLY A 15 -56.78 -30.07 21.92
CA GLY A 15 -57.25 -29.51 23.21
C GLY A 15 -56.62 -30.13 24.46
N GLN A 16 -55.53 -30.88 24.30
CA GLN A 16 -54.77 -31.49 25.38
C GLN A 16 -53.50 -30.70 25.65
N SER A 17 -52.98 -30.81 26.86
CA SER A 17 -51.66 -30.29 27.22
C SER A 17 -50.60 -31.38 27.06
N VAL A 18 -49.51 -31.06 26.36
CA VAL A 18 -48.34 -31.96 26.24
C VAL A 18 -47.19 -31.43 27.09
N ALA A 19 -46.40 -32.35 27.63
CA ALA A 19 -45.17 -32.02 28.33
C ALA A 19 -44.00 -32.09 27.33
N LEU A 20 -43.40 -30.93 27.04
CA LEU A 20 -42.25 -30.81 26.15
C LEU A 20 -40.99 -30.54 26.97
N SER A 21 -39.93 -31.30 26.71
CA SER A 21 -38.62 -31.15 27.34
C SER A 21 -37.57 -31.04 26.25
N VAL A 22 -36.72 -30.03 26.35
CA VAL A 22 -35.61 -29.77 25.43
C VAL A 22 -34.32 -29.98 26.22
N ILE A 23 -33.49 -30.90 25.74
CA ILE A 23 -32.23 -31.26 26.37
C ILE A 23 -31.11 -30.80 25.44
N HIS A 24 -30.23 -29.94 25.96
CA HIS A 24 -29.01 -29.53 25.28
C HIS A 24 -27.80 -29.99 26.09
N GLY A 25 -27.05 -30.96 25.57
CA GLY A 25 -25.96 -31.58 26.32
C GLY A 25 -26.44 -32.23 27.63
N VAL A 26 -25.92 -31.77 28.77
CA VAL A 26 -26.32 -32.22 30.12
C VAL A 26 -27.37 -31.33 30.79
N THR A 27 -27.70 -30.21 30.17
CA THR A 27 -28.67 -29.23 30.66
C THR A 27 -30.06 -29.60 30.14
N THR A 28 -30.91 -30.04 31.06
CA THR A 28 -32.37 -30.14 30.85
C THR A 28 -33.01 -28.79 31.13
N GLU A 29 -33.58 -28.15 30.12
CA GLU A 29 -34.53 -27.06 30.32
C GLU A 29 -35.78 -27.58 31.06
N PRO A 30 -36.44 -26.76 31.88
CA PRO A 30 -37.65 -27.18 32.59
C PRO A 30 -38.73 -27.60 31.59
N THR A 31 -39.38 -28.73 31.88
CA THR A 31 -40.52 -29.22 31.09
C THR A 31 -41.59 -28.15 30.99
N GLN A 32 -41.89 -27.71 29.77
CA GLN A 32 -42.94 -26.74 29.51
C GLN A 32 -44.23 -27.45 29.12
N THR A 33 -45.34 -26.97 29.67
CA THR A 33 -46.67 -27.42 29.26
C THR A 33 -47.12 -26.57 28.09
N VAL A 34 -47.16 -27.15 26.90
CA VAL A 34 -47.60 -26.45 25.68
C VAL A 34 -49.06 -26.80 25.40
N LEU A 35 -49.88 -25.79 25.16
CA LEU A 35 -51.26 -25.94 24.69
C LEU A 35 -51.30 -25.90 23.18
N ASP A 36 -52.28 -26.62 22.62
CA ASP A 36 -52.55 -26.70 21.18
C ASP A 36 -52.64 -25.30 20.55
N THR A 37 -52.11 -25.15 19.33
CA THR A 37 -52.14 -23.88 18.59
C THR A 37 -53.53 -23.60 18.01
N THR A 38 -53.65 -22.49 17.27
CA THR A 38 -54.90 -22.14 16.56
C THR A 38 -55.29 -23.15 15.49
N THR A 39 -54.37 -24.02 15.06
CA THR A 39 -54.66 -25.18 14.22
C THR A 39 -54.73 -26.42 15.11
N ALA A 40 -55.92 -26.97 15.26
CA ALA A 40 -56.16 -28.08 16.17
C ALA A 40 -55.24 -29.28 15.85
N GLY A 41 -54.55 -29.79 16.88
CA GLY A 41 -53.66 -30.93 16.80
C GLY A 41 -52.20 -30.60 16.52
N TRP A 42 -51.80 -29.33 16.58
CA TRP A 42 -50.40 -28.91 16.37
C TRP A 42 -49.85 -28.14 17.57
N TYR A 43 -48.71 -28.61 18.07
CA TYR A 43 -47.99 -27.99 19.17
C TYR A 43 -46.74 -27.30 18.62
N VAL A 44 -46.64 -25.99 18.87
CA VAL A 44 -45.50 -25.17 18.46
C VAL A 44 -44.77 -24.69 19.70
N TYR A 45 -43.46 -24.94 19.71
CA TYR A 45 -42.53 -24.40 20.68
C TYR A 45 -41.49 -23.56 19.94
N GLU A 46 -41.32 -22.32 20.41
CA GLU A 46 -40.36 -21.35 19.91
C GLU A 46 -39.38 -21.02 21.03
N ASP A 47 -38.10 -21.24 20.76
CA ASP A 47 -37.00 -20.83 21.64
C ASP A 47 -36.01 -20.04 20.80
N TYR A 48 -35.73 -18.83 21.25
CA TYR A 48 -34.85 -17.86 20.60
C TYR A 48 -33.50 -17.73 21.33
N SER A 49 -33.29 -18.52 22.38
CA SER A 49 -32.09 -18.50 23.22
C SER A 49 -31.17 -19.71 23.01
N ALA A 50 -31.48 -20.56 22.02
CA ALA A 50 -30.68 -21.72 21.70
C ALA A 50 -29.25 -21.32 21.26
N SER A 51 -28.25 -21.95 21.87
CA SER A 51 -26.87 -21.97 21.40
C SER A 51 -26.71 -23.01 20.29
N GLU A 52 -25.55 -23.03 19.64
CA GLU A 52 -25.23 -24.13 18.73
C GLU A 52 -25.17 -25.48 19.45
N GLY A 53 -25.53 -26.54 18.73
CA GLY A 53 -25.37 -27.91 19.20
C GLY A 53 -26.52 -28.84 18.81
N LEU A 54 -26.42 -30.08 19.30
CA LEU A 54 -27.45 -31.10 19.13
C LEU A 54 -28.42 -31.04 20.31
N TYR A 55 -29.70 -30.83 19.99
CA TYR A 55 -30.80 -30.79 20.93
C TYR A 55 -31.62 -32.06 20.84
N GLU A 56 -31.83 -32.74 21.97
CA GLU A 56 -32.80 -33.81 22.08
C GLU A 56 -34.12 -33.21 22.59
N ILE A 57 -35.16 -33.28 21.77
CA ILE A 57 -36.49 -32.78 22.10
C ILE A 57 -37.39 -33.97 22.37
N SER A 58 -37.93 -34.03 23.58
CA SER A 58 -38.90 -35.03 23.98
C SER A 58 -40.28 -34.41 24.22
N MET A 59 -41.31 -35.06 23.68
CA MET A 59 -42.71 -34.71 23.93
C MET A 59 -43.39 -35.91 24.57
N SER A 60 -44.09 -35.69 25.67
CA SER A 60 -44.83 -36.72 26.38
C SER A 60 -46.31 -36.36 26.57
N TYR A 61 -47.18 -37.34 26.32
CA TYR A 61 -48.62 -37.25 26.52
C TYR A 61 -49.19 -38.63 26.86
N GLY A 62 -50.04 -38.72 27.89
CA GLY A 62 -50.73 -39.97 28.24
C GLY A 62 -49.82 -41.15 28.55
N GLY A 63 -48.57 -40.91 28.99
CA GLY A 63 -47.56 -41.95 29.24
C GLY A 63 -46.77 -42.40 28.00
N VAL A 64 -47.03 -41.82 26.83
CA VAL A 64 -46.24 -42.01 25.61
C VAL A 64 -45.24 -40.86 25.49
N THR A 65 -43.96 -41.19 25.25
CA THR A 65 -42.90 -40.20 24.98
C THR A 65 -42.34 -40.42 23.58
N LYS A 66 -42.23 -39.34 22.81
CA LYS A 66 -41.51 -39.29 21.54
C LYS A 66 -40.29 -38.40 21.70
N VAL A 67 -39.19 -38.82 21.09
CA VAL A 67 -37.91 -38.12 21.11
C VAL A 67 -37.51 -37.84 19.66
N SER A 68 -37.01 -36.64 19.41
CA SER A 68 -36.43 -36.21 18.13
C SER A 68 -35.19 -35.39 18.39
N ASN A 69 -34.21 -35.48 17.51
CA ASN A 69 -33.03 -34.63 17.58
C ASN A 69 -33.17 -33.46 16.60
N VAL A 70 -32.65 -32.30 16.99
CA VAL A 70 -32.57 -31.10 16.16
C VAL A 70 -31.17 -30.52 16.33
N THR A 71 -30.50 -30.25 15.22
CA THR A 71 -29.22 -29.56 15.21
C THR A 71 -29.45 -28.08 15.03
N VAL A 72 -28.84 -27.26 15.89
CA VAL A 72 -28.85 -25.80 15.82
C VAL A 72 -27.45 -25.33 15.45
N SER A 73 -27.34 -24.54 14.39
CA SER A 73 -26.10 -23.93 13.91
C SER A 73 -26.25 -22.40 13.85
N ALA A 74 -25.13 -21.65 13.83
CA ALA A 74 -25.15 -20.20 13.71
C ALA A 74 -25.73 -19.76 12.37
N ALA A 75 -25.38 -20.48 11.29
CA ALA A 75 -25.83 -20.15 9.95
C ALA A 75 -26.17 -21.41 9.15
N TYR A 76 -26.84 -21.18 8.03
CA TYR A 76 -27.01 -22.17 6.98
C TYR A 76 -26.91 -21.53 5.60
N ALA A 77 -26.55 -22.32 4.60
CA ALA A 77 -26.56 -21.95 3.20
C ALA A 77 -27.27 -23.03 2.38
N GLU A 78 -27.98 -22.62 1.32
CA GLU A 78 -28.55 -23.53 0.33
C GLU A 78 -27.69 -23.50 -0.92
N VAL A 79 -27.07 -24.63 -1.27
CA VAL A 79 -26.22 -24.79 -2.45
C VAL A 79 -26.80 -25.93 -3.27
N GLU A 80 -27.20 -25.64 -4.51
CA GLU A 80 -27.81 -26.62 -5.43
C GLU A 80 -29.05 -27.36 -4.88
N GLY A 81 -29.77 -26.74 -3.94
CA GLY A 81 -30.95 -27.33 -3.29
C GLY A 81 -30.65 -28.20 -2.07
N GLU A 82 -29.39 -28.30 -1.66
CA GLU A 82 -28.96 -28.93 -0.40
C GLU A 82 -28.63 -27.86 0.65
N TYR A 83 -28.99 -28.14 1.91
CA TYR A 83 -28.71 -27.26 3.04
C TYR A 83 -27.43 -27.66 3.76
N PHE A 84 -26.52 -26.70 3.91
CA PHE A 84 -25.27 -26.84 4.66
C PHE A 84 -25.36 -25.98 5.91
N TYR A 85 -25.16 -26.60 7.07
CA TYR A 85 -25.21 -25.94 8.37
C TYR A 85 -23.80 -25.60 8.82
N VAL A 86 -23.58 -24.34 9.21
CA VAL A 86 -22.25 -23.82 9.56
C VAL A 86 -22.22 -23.46 11.04
N SER A 87 -21.30 -24.09 11.77
CA SER A 87 -21.04 -23.83 13.18
C SER A 87 -20.01 -22.71 13.34
N GLY A 88 -20.35 -21.70 14.13
CA GLY A 88 -19.43 -20.67 14.59
C GLY A 88 -18.42 -21.16 15.61
N VAL A 89 -18.76 -22.19 16.40
CA VAL A 89 -17.87 -22.77 17.41
C VAL A 89 -16.78 -23.65 16.80
N GLU A 90 -17.13 -24.44 15.79
CA GLU A 90 -16.19 -25.36 15.13
C GLU A 90 -15.42 -24.72 13.97
N SER A 91 -15.97 -23.66 13.37
CA SER A 91 -15.28 -22.90 12.31
C SER A 91 -14.11 -22.09 12.87
N SER A 92 -13.13 -21.77 12.02
CA SER A 92 -11.96 -20.99 12.44
C SER A 92 -11.44 -20.10 11.33
N LEU A 93 -10.89 -18.94 11.74
CA LEU A 93 -10.16 -18.01 10.90
C LEU A 93 -8.75 -17.87 11.46
N THR A 94 -7.76 -18.31 10.71
CA THR A 94 -6.36 -18.40 11.17
C THR A 94 -5.42 -17.59 10.29
N SER A 95 -4.19 -17.35 10.76
CA SER A 95 -3.17 -16.55 10.07
C SER A 95 -3.58 -15.07 9.87
N LEU A 96 -4.32 -14.53 10.83
CA LEU A 96 -4.65 -13.11 10.88
C LEU A 96 -3.39 -12.26 11.16
N PRO A 97 -3.28 -11.04 10.59
CA PRO A 97 -2.08 -10.23 10.69
C PRO A 97 -1.85 -9.67 12.09
N THR A 98 -0.60 -9.68 12.54
CA THR A 98 -0.14 -8.97 13.75
C THR A 98 0.74 -7.75 13.43
N VAL A 99 1.03 -7.55 12.14
CA VAL A 99 1.77 -6.43 11.57
C VAL A 99 0.90 -5.71 10.53
N THR A 100 1.15 -4.43 10.26
CA THR A 100 0.46 -3.74 9.16
C THR A 100 0.91 -4.27 7.79
N GLY A 101 0.06 -4.09 6.77
CA GLY A 101 0.33 -4.49 5.39
C GLY A 101 -0.64 -5.55 4.87
N ASP A 102 -0.25 -6.16 3.74
CA ASP A 102 -1.04 -7.20 3.09
C ASP A 102 -0.99 -8.50 3.90
N PHE A 103 -2.11 -9.24 3.93
CA PHE A 103 -2.18 -10.53 4.60
C PHE A 103 -2.97 -11.57 3.80
N SER A 104 -2.74 -12.83 4.15
CA SER A 104 -3.47 -13.99 3.65
C SER A 104 -3.82 -14.89 4.83
N ALA A 105 -5.09 -14.92 5.18
CA ALA A 105 -5.68 -15.74 6.24
C ALA A 105 -6.38 -16.98 5.64
N VAL A 106 -6.63 -17.98 6.48
CA VAL A 106 -7.34 -19.21 6.09
C VAL A 106 -8.61 -19.33 6.93
N LEU A 107 -9.75 -19.35 6.25
CA LEU A 107 -11.06 -19.60 6.83
C LEU A 107 -11.46 -21.06 6.56
N VAL A 108 -11.77 -21.79 7.62
CA VAL A 108 -12.29 -23.16 7.56
C VAL A 108 -13.67 -23.17 8.17
N LEU A 109 -14.67 -23.50 7.36
CA LEU A 109 -16.05 -23.65 7.82
C LEU A 109 -16.35 -25.12 8.15
N ARG A 110 -16.95 -25.35 9.31
CA ARG A 110 -17.35 -26.68 9.79
C ARG A 110 -18.81 -26.69 10.19
N ASP A 111 -19.43 -27.86 10.14
CA ASP A 111 -20.73 -28.09 10.76
C ASP A 111 -20.61 -28.27 12.28
N THR A 112 -21.74 -28.49 12.94
CA THR A 112 -21.82 -28.68 14.40
C THR A 112 -21.21 -29.98 14.90
N GLU A 113 -20.86 -30.91 14.00
CA GLU A 113 -20.15 -32.15 14.33
C GLU A 113 -18.64 -32.01 14.09
N GLY A 114 -18.17 -30.83 13.67
CA GLY A 114 -16.78 -30.54 13.34
C GLY A 114 -16.36 -31.05 11.96
N VAL A 115 -17.30 -31.48 11.10
CA VAL A 115 -17.02 -31.93 9.73
C VAL A 115 -16.89 -30.71 8.82
N LEU A 116 -15.97 -30.76 7.85
CA LEU A 116 -15.77 -29.69 6.89
C LEU A 116 -17.02 -29.51 6.03
N VAL A 117 -17.39 -28.26 5.78
CA VAL A 117 -18.39 -27.92 4.75
C VAL A 117 -17.72 -28.10 3.38
N PRO A 118 -18.15 -29.08 2.56
CA PRO A 118 -17.38 -29.50 1.38
C PRO A 118 -17.68 -28.66 0.12
N VAL A 119 -18.46 -27.59 0.24
CA VAL A 119 -18.92 -26.75 -0.86
C VAL A 119 -18.68 -25.27 -0.58
N ASP A 120 -18.58 -24.50 -1.66
CA ASP A 120 -18.54 -23.04 -1.58
C ASP A 120 -19.92 -22.50 -1.15
N VAL A 121 -19.99 -21.95 0.07
CA VAL A 121 -21.17 -21.26 0.62
C VAL A 121 -21.07 -19.74 0.49
N SER A 122 -20.04 -19.25 -0.22
CA SER A 122 -19.75 -17.85 -0.52
C SER A 122 -19.83 -16.94 0.71
N PRO A 123 -19.01 -17.19 1.75
CA PRO A 123 -19.03 -16.38 2.96
C PRO A 123 -18.55 -14.95 2.67
N LEU A 124 -19.13 -13.99 3.39
CA LEU A 124 -18.65 -12.61 3.43
C LEU A 124 -17.73 -12.46 4.63
N VAL A 125 -16.49 -12.04 4.41
CA VAL A 125 -15.55 -11.72 5.49
C VAL A 125 -15.26 -10.23 5.48
N THR A 126 -15.37 -9.57 6.63
CA THR A 126 -15.10 -8.15 6.77
C THR A 126 -14.07 -7.86 7.85
N ILE A 127 -13.37 -6.74 7.71
CA ILE A 127 -12.47 -6.14 8.71
C ILE A 127 -12.99 -4.73 9.03
N ASP A 128 -13.40 -4.48 10.27
CA ASP A 128 -14.01 -3.21 10.70
C ASP A 128 -15.15 -2.74 9.76
N GLY A 129 -15.89 -3.69 9.18
CA GLY A 129 -16.97 -3.46 8.23
C GLY A 129 -16.56 -3.25 6.76
N VAL A 130 -15.28 -3.40 6.41
CA VAL A 130 -14.78 -3.39 5.03
C VAL A 130 -14.66 -4.82 4.50
N ASP A 131 -15.25 -5.08 3.34
CA ASP A 131 -15.23 -6.40 2.70
C ASP A 131 -13.81 -6.82 2.29
N LEU A 132 -13.46 -8.08 2.57
CA LEU A 132 -12.21 -8.72 2.17
C LEU A 132 -12.39 -9.55 0.90
N THR A 133 -11.28 -9.88 0.25
CA THR A 133 -11.29 -10.84 -0.87
C THR A 133 -11.32 -12.25 -0.31
N VAL A 134 -12.29 -13.05 -0.75
CA VAL A 134 -12.46 -14.44 -0.30
C VAL A 134 -12.43 -15.35 -1.52
N GLN A 135 -11.59 -16.37 -1.50
CA GLN A 135 -11.43 -17.33 -2.58
C GLN A 135 -11.57 -18.76 -2.04
N TRP A 136 -12.53 -19.51 -2.59
CA TRP A 136 -12.70 -20.93 -2.30
C TRP A 136 -11.58 -21.78 -2.92
N ASP A 137 -11.10 -22.75 -2.15
CA ASP A 137 -10.18 -23.80 -2.58
C ASP A 137 -10.85 -25.16 -2.46
N GLU A 138 -11.18 -25.76 -3.61
CA GLU A 138 -11.89 -27.03 -3.72
C GLU A 138 -11.08 -28.20 -3.16
N ASP A 139 -9.75 -28.17 -3.31
CA ASP A 139 -8.87 -29.28 -2.89
C ASP A 139 -8.77 -29.39 -1.35
N SER A 140 -8.84 -28.26 -0.66
CA SER A 140 -8.72 -28.19 0.80
C SER A 140 -10.05 -27.98 1.53
N SER A 141 -11.14 -27.74 0.79
CA SER A 141 -12.44 -27.35 1.33
C SER A 141 -12.33 -26.17 2.32
N SER A 142 -11.58 -25.15 1.92
CA SER A 142 -11.32 -23.96 2.74
C SER A 142 -11.31 -22.69 1.89
N TYR A 143 -11.26 -21.53 2.55
CA TYR A 143 -11.18 -20.24 1.88
C TYR A 143 -9.86 -19.55 2.21
N THR A 144 -9.22 -18.99 1.18
CA THR A 144 -8.19 -17.99 1.34
C THR A 144 -8.86 -16.62 1.48
N VAL A 145 -8.56 -15.91 2.56
CA VAL A 145 -9.05 -14.56 2.82
C VAL A 145 -7.88 -13.60 2.71
N SER A 146 -7.93 -12.66 1.78
CA SER A 146 -6.86 -11.67 1.56
C SER A 146 -7.36 -10.24 1.70
N GLY A 147 -6.47 -9.38 2.19
CA GLY A 147 -6.78 -7.99 2.50
C GLY A 147 -5.56 -7.23 2.98
N GLN A 148 -5.82 -6.03 3.49
CA GLN A 148 -4.80 -5.15 4.02
C GLN A 148 -5.17 -4.67 5.43
N ALA A 149 -4.24 -4.77 6.37
CA ALA A 149 -4.39 -4.27 7.73
C ALA A 149 -3.52 -3.01 7.90
N CYS A 150 -4.11 -1.82 7.84
CA CYS A 150 -3.34 -0.56 7.82
C CYS A 150 -3.35 0.26 9.10
N SER A 151 -3.98 -0.26 10.16
CA SER A 151 -4.08 0.43 11.45
C SER A 151 -3.34 -0.32 12.54
N LEU A 152 -2.58 0.39 13.36
CA LEU A 152 -2.03 -0.12 14.62
C LEU A 152 -3.11 -0.09 15.71
N ALA A 153 -4.10 -0.97 15.57
CA ALA A 153 -5.23 -1.09 16.46
C ALA A 153 -5.67 -2.55 16.60
N THR A 154 -6.63 -2.78 17.49
CA THR A 154 -7.41 -4.02 17.44
C THR A 154 -8.40 -3.92 16.29
N LEU A 155 -8.29 -4.86 15.36
CA LEU A 155 -9.14 -4.99 14.18
C LEU A 155 -10.20 -6.05 14.46
N HIS A 156 -11.45 -5.75 14.11
CA HIS A 156 -12.58 -6.65 14.28
C HIS A 156 -12.88 -7.38 12.97
N TYR A 157 -12.69 -8.70 12.97
CA TYR A 157 -13.02 -9.57 11.85
C TYR A 157 -14.39 -10.20 12.07
N GLU A 158 -15.23 -10.18 11.04
CA GLU A 158 -16.54 -10.82 11.07
C GLU A 158 -16.73 -11.68 9.81
N VAL A 159 -17.13 -12.94 10.00
CA VAL A 159 -17.49 -13.89 8.95
C VAL A 159 -18.99 -14.10 8.95
N LYS A 160 -19.63 -13.88 7.81
CA LYS A 160 -21.07 -14.12 7.60
C LYS A 160 -21.31 -15.16 6.52
N VAL A 161 -22.32 -15.99 6.75
CA VAL A 161 -22.91 -16.87 5.73
C VAL A 161 -24.36 -16.44 5.53
N GLY A 162 -24.68 -15.93 4.35
CA GLY A 162 -25.92 -15.20 4.12
C GLY A 162 -26.02 -13.96 5.04
N THR A 163 -27.04 -13.90 5.89
CA THR A 163 -27.24 -12.80 6.84
C THR A 163 -26.76 -13.11 8.26
N PHE A 164 -26.25 -14.31 8.50
CA PHE A 164 -25.93 -14.79 9.83
C PHE A 164 -24.43 -14.66 10.10
N SER A 165 -24.08 -14.10 11.27
CA SER A 165 -22.70 -14.04 11.74
C SER A 165 -22.30 -15.41 12.27
N VAL A 166 -21.23 -15.97 11.70
CA VAL A 166 -20.70 -17.29 12.04
C VAL A 166 -19.56 -17.15 13.03
N LEU A 167 -18.59 -16.29 12.73
CA LEU A 167 -17.38 -16.13 13.52
C LEU A 167 -17.04 -14.65 13.65
N THR A 168 -16.60 -14.25 14.84
CA THR A 168 -16.04 -12.92 15.10
C THR A 168 -14.70 -13.06 15.83
N GLU A 169 -13.68 -12.36 15.36
CA GLU A 169 -12.33 -12.41 15.93
C GLU A 169 -11.77 -11.01 16.08
N ASP A 170 -11.15 -10.72 17.23
CA ASP A 170 -10.46 -9.45 17.49
C ASP A 170 -8.95 -9.68 17.46
N VAL A 171 -8.23 -8.99 16.58
CA VAL A 171 -6.77 -9.14 16.45
C VAL A 171 -6.06 -7.81 16.60
N ALA A 172 -5.12 -7.76 17.53
CA ALA A 172 -4.27 -6.59 17.74
C ALA A 172 -3.11 -6.57 16.74
N VAL A 173 -3.07 -5.53 15.91
CA VAL A 173 -1.89 -5.20 15.08
C VAL A 173 -0.98 -4.29 15.90
N VAL A 174 0.17 -4.83 16.28
CA VAL A 174 1.03 -4.23 17.32
C VAL A 174 2.34 -3.66 16.76
N SER A 175 2.63 -3.89 15.49
CA SER A 175 3.85 -3.47 14.84
C SER A 175 3.61 -3.11 13.39
N TYR A 176 4.50 -2.27 12.84
CA TYR A 176 4.47 -1.94 11.43
C TYR A 176 4.93 -3.12 10.57
N GLY A 177 4.44 -3.15 9.33
CA GLY A 177 4.86 -4.07 8.30
C GLY A 177 6.30 -3.84 7.83
N PRO A 178 6.76 -4.67 6.88
CA PRO A 178 8.05 -4.46 6.24
C PRO A 178 8.07 -3.17 5.40
N LEU A 179 9.29 -2.70 5.09
CA LEU A 179 9.52 -1.60 4.17
C LEU A 179 8.86 -1.87 2.80
N SER A 180 8.12 -0.89 2.30
CA SER A 180 7.58 -0.86 0.95
C SER A 180 8.47 -0.03 0.03
N GLN A 181 8.93 -0.66 -1.05
CA GLN A 181 9.71 0.00 -2.10
C GLN A 181 8.88 1.05 -2.86
N THR A 182 7.57 0.82 -3.00
CA THR A 182 6.68 1.69 -3.78
C THR A 182 6.16 2.86 -2.97
N GLU A 183 5.92 2.68 -1.67
CA GLU A 183 5.40 3.74 -0.78
C GLU A 183 6.51 4.61 -0.20
N THR A 184 7.73 4.07 -0.05
CA THR A 184 8.88 4.84 0.47
C THR A 184 9.16 6.05 -0.43
N VAL A 185 9.18 7.25 0.16
CA VAL A 185 9.50 8.47 -0.57
C VAL A 185 11.00 8.67 -0.57
N PHE A 186 11.62 8.63 -1.74
CA PHE A 186 13.02 8.93 -1.94
C PHE A 186 13.18 10.12 -2.87
N SER A 187 13.87 11.17 -2.43
CA SER A 187 14.09 12.38 -3.21
C SER A 187 15.52 12.88 -3.10
N ALA A 188 16.00 13.52 -4.18
CA ALA A 188 17.25 14.26 -4.17
C ALA A 188 17.11 15.49 -5.05
N THR A 189 17.95 16.50 -4.78
CA THR A 189 18.16 17.60 -5.72
C THR A 189 18.64 17.02 -7.05
N LEU A 190 18.23 17.59 -8.20
CA LEU A 190 18.64 17.06 -9.52
C LEU A 190 19.78 17.86 -10.16
N LEU A 191 19.88 19.15 -9.84
CA LEU A 191 20.88 20.07 -10.38
C LEU A 191 21.54 20.83 -9.23
N ALA A 192 22.87 20.87 -9.21
CA ALA A 192 23.64 21.61 -8.23
C ALA A 192 24.92 22.17 -8.86
N ALA A 193 25.45 23.27 -8.34
CA ALA A 193 26.81 23.68 -8.65
C ALA A 193 27.83 23.00 -7.73
N ILE A 194 29.11 23.06 -8.10
CA ILE A 194 30.20 22.68 -7.19
C ILE A 194 30.09 23.52 -5.91
N GLY A 195 30.13 22.85 -4.76
CA GLY A 195 30.02 23.48 -3.45
C GLY A 195 28.58 23.79 -2.99
N ASP A 196 27.57 23.68 -3.87
CA ASP A 196 26.16 23.78 -3.44
C ASP A 196 25.78 22.61 -2.54
N SER A 197 24.75 22.79 -1.70
CA SER A 197 24.20 21.71 -0.88
C SER A 197 23.11 20.95 -1.65
N VAL A 198 23.43 19.74 -2.12
CA VAL A 198 22.48 18.74 -2.62
C VAL A 198 21.72 18.16 -1.42
N SER A 199 20.43 18.43 -1.32
CA SER A 199 19.57 17.81 -0.32
C SER A 199 19.04 16.47 -0.84
N ILE A 200 19.12 15.45 0.00
CA ILE A 200 18.58 14.11 -0.20
C ILE A 200 17.66 13.81 0.99
N SER A 201 16.50 13.22 0.72
CA SER A 201 15.58 12.77 1.77
C SER A 201 15.04 11.38 1.49
N VAL A 202 14.89 10.59 2.56
CA VAL A 202 14.23 9.29 2.56
C VAL A 202 13.16 9.28 3.65
N GLU A 203 11.94 8.91 3.30
CA GLU A 203 10.84 8.67 4.23
C GLU A 203 10.40 7.21 4.11
N PRO A 204 10.94 6.32 4.95
CA PRO A 204 10.59 4.90 4.94
C PRO A 204 9.12 4.67 5.27
N LYS A 205 8.43 3.90 4.44
CA LYS A 205 7.01 3.54 4.64
C LYS A 205 6.77 2.05 4.49
N ASP A 206 5.75 1.55 5.17
CA ASP A 206 5.20 0.21 4.90
C ASP A 206 4.26 0.23 3.67
N ALA A 207 3.70 -0.92 3.32
CA ALA A 207 2.75 -1.04 2.20
C ALA A 207 1.42 -0.29 2.42
N CYS A 208 1.16 0.14 3.65
CA CYS A 208 -0.01 0.93 4.03
C CYS A 208 0.27 2.44 4.03
N GLY A 209 1.47 2.86 3.62
CA GLY A 209 1.90 4.26 3.67
C GLY A 209 2.17 4.78 5.08
N ASN A 210 2.16 3.90 6.09
CA ASN A 210 2.55 4.28 7.44
C ASN A 210 4.05 4.51 7.49
N GLN A 211 4.43 5.61 8.13
CA GLN A 211 5.82 5.91 8.37
C GLN A 211 6.44 4.90 9.33
N LEU A 212 7.51 4.26 8.89
CA LEU A 212 8.22 3.31 9.71
C LEU A 212 9.09 4.03 10.75
N PRO A 213 9.05 3.62 12.03
CA PRO A 213 9.99 4.08 13.05
C PRO A 213 11.33 3.37 12.85
N THR A 214 11.99 3.61 11.72
CA THR A 214 13.25 2.95 11.36
C THR A 214 14.38 3.42 12.24
N THR A 215 15.27 2.50 12.63
CA THR A 215 16.42 2.83 13.49
C THR A 215 17.68 3.20 12.71
N SER A 216 17.75 2.91 11.41
CA SER A 216 18.90 3.24 10.56
C SER A 216 18.56 3.37 9.07
N VAL A 217 18.96 4.49 8.47
CA VAL A 217 19.02 4.66 7.01
C VAL A 217 20.48 4.90 6.64
N ASP A 218 21.05 3.98 5.87
CA ASP A 218 22.39 4.11 5.29
C ASP A 218 22.26 4.61 3.86
N LEU A 219 22.88 5.74 3.55
CA LEU A 219 22.90 6.27 2.20
C LEU A 219 24.19 5.87 1.48
N SER A 220 24.07 5.54 0.20
CA SER A 220 25.21 5.30 -0.69
C SER A 220 25.08 6.25 -1.87
N ILE A 221 25.91 7.29 -1.87
CA ILE A 221 25.99 8.24 -2.97
C ILE A 221 27.13 7.82 -3.85
N MET A 222 26.83 7.49 -5.09
CA MET A 222 27.82 7.25 -6.12
C MET A 222 27.90 8.54 -6.96
N SER A 223 28.75 9.49 -6.56
CA SER A 223 29.01 10.68 -7.38
C SER A 223 30.10 10.43 -8.42
N GLY A 224 29.95 11.02 -9.61
CA GLY A 224 30.97 11.10 -10.66
C GLY A 224 31.51 12.53 -10.83
N PRO A 225 32.68 12.72 -11.48
CA PRO A 225 33.41 11.74 -12.29
C PRO A 225 34.47 10.98 -11.47
N SER A 226 34.78 9.75 -11.92
CA SER A 226 35.73 8.81 -11.30
C SER A 226 36.92 9.44 -10.54
N PRO A 227 37.30 8.92 -9.36
CA PRO A 227 36.74 7.72 -8.73
C PRO A 227 35.45 7.99 -7.96
N PHE A 228 34.52 7.03 -8.03
CA PHE A 228 33.30 7.03 -7.24
C PHE A 228 33.67 6.99 -5.75
N THR A 229 33.17 7.94 -4.98
CA THR A 229 33.31 7.91 -3.52
C THR A 229 31.99 7.49 -2.92
N VAL A 230 31.92 6.30 -2.34
CA VAL A 230 30.79 5.90 -1.51
C VAL A 230 30.88 6.66 -0.19
N ILE A 231 29.95 7.57 0.03
CA ILE A 231 29.86 8.35 1.26
C ILE A 231 28.78 7.71 2.13
N HIS A 232 29.18 7.19 3.29
CA HIS A 232 28.27 6.81 4.37
C HIS A 232 28.30 7.91 5.43
N THR A 233 27.13 8.41 5.80
CA THR A 233 27.01 9.61 6.61
C THR A 233 25.85 9.53 7.57
N SER A 234 25.96 10.28 8.66
CA SER A 234 24.88 10.47 9.62
C SER A 234 23.70 11.18 8.96
N THR A 235 22.54 10.55 8.97
CA THR A 235 21.24 11.15 8.62
C THR A 235 20.67 11.87 9.83
N ILE A 236 20.01 13.02 9.61
CA ILE A 236 19.19 13.64 10.65
C ILE A 236 17.77 13.16 10.46
N GLU A 237 17.26 12.42 11.44
CA GLU A 237 15.84 12.08 11.49
C GLU A 237 15.06 13.29 12.02
N THR A 238 14.10 13.77 11.23
CA THR A 238 13.13 14.77 11.67
C THR A 238 11.75 14.27 11.32
N SER A 239 10.97 13.91 12.33
CA SER A 239 9.63 13.35 12.15
C SER A 239 9.63 12.15 11.20
N GLY A 240 10.57 11.20 11.41
CA GLY A 240 10.76 9.98 10.61
C GLY A 240 11.19 10.18 9.15
N VAL A 241 11.53 11.41 8.75
CA VAL A 241 12.17 11.69 7.46
C VAL A 241 13.66 11.86 7.71
N PHE A 242 14.47 11.13 6.95
CA PHE A 242 15.92 11.13 7.03
C PHE A 242 16.46 12.10 6.01
N TYR A 243 17.08 13.19 6.49
CA TYR A 243 17.70 14.19 5.63
C TYR A 243 19.21 14.02 5.59
N TYR A 244 19.75 14.27 4.41
CA TYR A 244 21.17 14.31 4.17
C TYR A 244 21.54 15.42 3.20
N THR A 245 22.73 15.99 3.37
CA THR A 245 23.27 17.03 2.51
C THR A 245 24.66 16.65 2.00
N HIS A 246 24.85 16.76 0.69
CA HIS A 246 26.15 16.58 0.03
C HIS A 246 26.56 17.84 -0.70
N SER A 247 27.86 18.13 -0.72
CA SER A 247 28.41 19.18 -1.56
C SER A 247 29.33 18.57 -2.62
N PRO A 248 28.88 18.49 -3.88
CA PRO A 248 29.70 18.02 -4.98
C PRO A 248 30.99 18.83 -5.12
N ALA A 249 32.09 18.15 -5.40
CA ALA A 249 33.41 18.77 -5.57
C ALA A 249 33.87 18.89 -7.04
N ALA A 250 33.12 18.31 -7.97
CA ALA A 250 33.47 18.26 -9.39
C ALA A 250 32.22 18.26 -10.29
N VAL A 251 32.38 18.75 -11.53
CA VAL A 251 31.34 18.71 -12.58
C VAL A 251 31.14 17.27 -13.05
N GLY A 252 29.89 16.85 -13.20
CA GLY A 252 29.58 15.51 -13.67
C GLY A 252 28.15 15.06 -13.36
N THR A 253 27.90 13.77 -13.53
CA THR A 253 26.65 13.12 -13.10
C THR A 253 26.86 12.41 -11.78
N TYR A 254 25.84 12.37 -10.93
CA TYR A 254 25.81 11.53 -9.73
C TYR A 254 24.56 10.66 -9.72
N THR A 255 24.67 9.55 -9.00
CA THR A 255 23.57 8.63 -8.71
C THR A 255 23.50 8.41 -7.20
N VAL A 256 22.31 8.51 -6.65
CA VAL A 256 22.03 8.32 -5.22
C VAL A 256 21.23 7.03 -5.07
N THR A 257 21.71 6.14 -4.22
CA THR A 257 20.95 4.99 -3.72
C THR A 257 20.88 5.05 -2.19
N ALA A 258 19.92 4.33 -1.62
CA ALA A 258 19.68 4.30 -0.19
C ALA A 258 19.42 2.87 0.26
N THR A 259 19.79 2.58 1.50
CA THR A 259 19.55 1.32 2.17
C THR A 259 18.83 1.61 3.48
N VAL A 260 17.70 0.96 3.71
CA VAL A 260 16.91 1.11 4.94
C VAL A 260 16.93 -0.23 5.67
N ASP A 261 17.46 -0.24 6.90
CA ASP A 261 17.63 -1.45 7.72
C ASP A 261 18.27 -2.63 6.97
N GLY A 262 19.26 -2.34 6.11
CA GLY A 262 19.99 -3.33 5.31
C GLY A 262 19.34 -3.73 3.97
N LEU A 263 18.15 -3.22 3.66
CA LEU A 263 17.48 -3.41 2.36
C LEU A 263 17.75 -2.23 1.43
N GLU A 264 18.38 -2.47 0.28
CA GLU A 264 18.60 -1.45 -0.75
C GLU A 264 17.26 -1.03 -1.39
N LEU A 265 17.07 0.27 -1.57
CA LEU A 265 15.93 0.81 -2.30
C LEU A 265 16.10 0.57 -3.79
N GLU A 266 15.05 0.14 -4.47
CA GLU A 266 15.05 -0.04 -5.93
C GLU A 266 15.11 1.30 -6.68
N SER A 267 14.65 2.37 -6.03
CA SER A 267 14.68 3.72 -6.57
C SER A 267 16.11 4.27 -6.60
N VAL A 268 16.56 4.71 -7.77
CA VAL A 268 17.85 5.35 -8.00
C VAL A 268 17.61 6.75 -8.53
N ILE A 269 18.21 7.75 -7.88
CA ILE A 269 18.05 9.15 -8.31
C ILE A 269 19.33 9.62 -8.98
N GLY A 270 19.21 10.02 -10.24
CA GLY A 270 20.30 10.64 -11.00
C GLY A 270 20.23 12.17 -10.92
N GLY A 271 21.39 12.82 -10.81
CA GLY A 271 21.50 14.27 -10.89
C GLY A 271 22.77 14.71 -11.60
N ASN A 272 22.88 16.02 -11.82
CA ASN A 272 24.01 16.66 -12.49
C ASN A 272 24.61 17.76 -11.62
N THR A 273 25.93 17.85 -11.67
CA THR A 273 26.71 18.92 -11.07
C THR A 273 27.34 19.77 -12.17
N VAL A 274 27.15 21.08 -12.10
CA VAL A 274 27.79 22.08 -12.96
C VAL A 274 28.85 22.87 -12.21
N GLU A 275 29.65 23.64 -12.93
CA GLU A 275 30.74 24.42 -12.35
C GLU A 275 30.23 25.53 -11.42
N PHE A 276 29.17 26.23 -11.82
CA PHE A 276 28.58 27.33 -11.07
C PHE A 276 27.07 27.41 -11.31
N SER A 277 26.37 28.05 -10.38
CA SER A 277 24.97 28.43 -10.55
C SER A 277 24.85 29.95 -10.66
N VAL A 278 23.79 30.40 -11.33
CA VAL A 278 23.49 31.81 -11.52
C VAL A 278 22.13 32.09 -10.91
N LEU A 279 22.06 32.99 -9.94
CA LEU A 279 20.80 33.42 -9.33
C LEU A 279 20.28 34.65 -10.08
N GLU A 280 19.17 34.49 -10.79
CA GLU A 280 18.52 35.57 -11.53
C GLU A 280 17.04 35.62 -11.16
N SER A 281 16.56 36.79 -10.73
CA SER A 281 15.16 37.00 -10.32
C SER A 281 14.63 35.96 -9.30
N GLY A 282 15.50 35.48 -8.40
CA GLY A 282 15.15 34.51 -7.34
C GLY A 282 15.15 33.03 -7.78
N THR A 283 15.51 32.74 -9.03
CA THR A 283 15.64 31.38 -9.56
C THR A 283 17.11 31.05 -9.82
N TYR A 284 17.55 29.86 -9.40
CA TYR A 284 18.88 29.36 -9.74
C TYR A 284 18.88 28.69 -11.11
N TYR A 285 19.84 29.07 -11.93
CA TYR A 285 20.14 28.48 -13.23
C TYR A 285 21.49 27.76 -13.14
N TYR A 286 21.64 26.68 -13.89
CA TYR A 286 22.81 25.78 -13.84
C TYR A 286 23.39 25.59 -15.25
N PRO A 287 24.03 26.62 -15.85
CA PRO A 287 24.58 26.49 -17.20
C PRO A 287 25.62 25.38 -17.29
N SER A 288 25.49 24.53 -18.32
CA SER A 288 26.43 23.44 -18.59
C SER A 288 27.36 23.81 -19.73
N SER A 289 28.67 23.73 -19.51
CA SER A 289 29.67 23.96 -20.55
C SER A 289 29.69 22.87 -21.62
N SER A 290 29.22 21.66 -21.32
CA SER A 290 29.14 20.55 -22.29
C SER A 290 27.88 20.60 -23.16
N MET A 291 26.82 21.27 -22.70
CA MET A 291 25.54 21.38 -23.42
C MET A 291 25.35 22.76 -24.07
N SER A 292 25.92 23.81 -23.49
CA SER A 292 25.89 25.16 -24.06
C SER A 292 26.82 25.24 -25.29
N GLN A 293 26.45 26.06 -26.26
CA GLN A 293 27.17 26.13 -27.53
C GLN A 293 27.38 27.59 -27.97
N LEU A 294 28.60 27.89 -28.41
CA LEU A 294 28.93 29.05 -29.24
C LEU A 294 28.97 28.60 -30.71
N ALA A 295 28.08 29.15 -31.52
CA ALA A 295 27.85 28.78 -32.91
C ALA A 295 27.93 30.00 -33.85
N ASN A 296 27.81 29.75 -35.15
CA ASN A 296 27.72 30.76 -36.21
C ASN A 296 28.91 31.74 -36.28
N LEU A 297 30.07 31.37 -35.71
CA LEU A 297 31.30 32.13 -35.89
C LEU A 297 31.88 31.89 -37.31
N PRO A 298 32.48 32.92 -37.94
CA PRO A 298 33.15 32.74 -39.22
C PRO A 298 34.41 31.87 -39.10
N ASP A 299 34.70 31.07 -40.13
CA ASP A 299 35.89 30.20 -40.18
C ASP A 299 37.22 30.97 -40.19
N SER A 300 37.19 32.25 -40.58
CA SER A 300 38.36 33.14 -40.58
C SER A 300 37.92 34.57 -40.29
N ALA A 301 38.80 35.36 -39.69
CA ALA A 301 38.53 36.75 -39.35
C ALA A 301 39.77 37.62 -39.64
N VAL A 302 39.52 38.89 -40.01
CA VAL A 302 40.58 39.87 -40.27
C VAL A 302 41.02 40.49 -38.94
N LEU A 303 42.33 40.62 -38.71
CA LEU A 303 42.87 41.28 -37.51
C LEU A 303 42.30 42.71 -37.39
N GLY A 304 41.83 43.06 -36.19
CA GLY A 304 41.14 44.34 -35.94
C GLY A 304 39.73 44.45 -36.54
N GLY A 305 39.25 43.41 -37.23
CA GLY A 305 37.88 43.31 -37.71
C GLY A 305 36.90 42.91 -36.61
N THR A 306 35.62 42.81 -36.96
CA THR A 306 34.56 42.30 -36.06
C THR A 306 34.10 40.93 -36.52
N MET A 307 33.87 40.02 -35.57
CA MET A 307 33.22 38.74 -35.81
C MET A 307 31.95 38.65 -34.98
N THR A 308 30.92 38.02 -35.53
CA THR A 308 29.65 37.78 -34.86
C THR A 308 29.36 36.31 -34.75
N GLY A 309 28.64 35.91 -33.71
CA GLY A 309 28.18 34.55 -33.49
C GLY A 309 26.97 34.51 -32.59
N GLU A 310 26.64 33.32 -32.12
CA GLU A 310 25.49 33.09 -31.26
C GLU A 310 25.84 32.13 -30.12
N VAL A 311 25.44 32.45 -28.89
CA VAL A 311 25.54 31.54 -27.74
C VAL A 311 24.15 31.09 -27.33
N THR A 312 23.95 29.78 -27.19
CA THR A 312 22.80 29.22 -26.51
C THR A 312 23.25 28.62 -25.19
N LEU A 313 22.69 29.12 -24.07
CA LEU A 313 22.92 28.54 -22.75
C LEU A 313 21.92 27.42 -22.49
N ARG A 314 22.43 26.27 -22.08
CA ARG A 314 21.63 25.08 -21.74
C ARG A 314 22.05 24.52 -20.39
N ASP A 315 21.09 23.93 -19.70
CA ASP A 315 21.38 23.12 -18.50
C ASP A 315 22.02 21.75 -18.89
N PRO A 316 22.48 20.94 -17.92
CA PRO A 316 23.01 19.59 -18.18
C PRO A 316 22.00 18.63 -18.83
N LEU A 317 20.71 18.92 -18.75
CA LEU A 317 19.63 18.12 -19.36
C LEU A 317 19.33 18.59 -20.80
N GLY A 318 19.99 19.65 -21.27
CA GLY A 318 19.85 20.21 -22.61
C GLY A 318 18.73 21.24 -22.77
N VAL A 319 18.08 21.64 -21.67
CA VAL A 319 17.03 22.67 -21.66
C VAL A 319 17.65 24.04 -21.88
N THR A 320 17.16 24.76 -22.89
CA THR A 320 17.60 26.13 -23.18
C THR A 320 16.95 27.13 -22.22
N TYR A 321 17.73 28.10 -21.74
CA TYR A 321 17.21 29.17 -20.91
C TYR A 321 16.57 30.28 -21.74
N ALA A 322 15.28 30.55 -21.48
CA ALA A 322 14.53 31.65 -22.08
C ALA A 322 14.68 32.98 -21.31
N THR A 323 15.38 32.97 -20.18
CA THR A 323 15.67 34.14 -19.36
C THR A 323 17.08 34.66 -19.69
N GLU A 324 17.23 35.99 -19.76
CA GLU A 324 18.54 36.63 -19.86
C GLU A 324 19.33 36.40 -18.56
N LEU A 325 20.38 35.60 -18.64
CA LEU A 325 21.42 35.45 -17.62
C LEU A 325 22.61 36.39 -17.91
N PRO A 326 23.34 36.84 -16.87
CA PRO A 326 24.58 37.59 -17.04
C PRO A 326 25.61 36.76 -17.82
N LEU A 327 25.94 37.21 -19.02
CA LEU A 327 26.93 36.58 -19.90
C LEU A 327 27.97 37.62 -20.31
N THR A 328 29.23 37.23 -20.29
CA THR A 328 30.34 37.99 -20.90
C THR A 328 31.05 37.10 -21.90
N VAL A 329 31.68 37.73 -22.88
CA VAL A 329 32.47 37.05 -23.90
C VAL A 329 33.77 37.83 -24.09
N GLU A 330 34.89 37.12 -24.16
CA GLU A 330 36.20 37.72 -24.34
C GLU A 330 37.10 36.79 -25.15
N TRP A 331 38.14 37.38 -25.73
CA TRP A 331 39.27 36.64 -26.29
C TRP A 331 40.22 36.18 -25.19
N ASP A 332 41.08 35.21 -25.51
CA ASP A 332 42.12 34.70 -24.60
C ASP A 332 43.09 35.78 -24.10
N ASP A 333 43.23 36.89 -24.83
CA ASP A 333 44.03 38.06 -24.43
C ASP A 333 43.27 39.03 -23.48
N GLY A 334 42.02 38.71 -23.15
CA GLY A 334 41.13 39.49 -22.27
C GLY A 334 40.35 40.60 -22.98
N VAL A 335 40.42 40.72 -24.31
CA VAL A 335 39.62 41.72 -25.04
C VAL A 335 38.15 41.29 -25.04
N SER A 336 37.31 42.03 -24.31
CA SER A 336 35.87 41.76 -24.22
C SER A 336 35.12 42.10 -25.51
N GLY A 337 34.11 41.29 -25.82
CA GLY A 337 33.09 41.59 -26.83
C GLY A 337 31.81 42.15 -26.21
N SER A 338 30.77 42.25 -27.03
CA SER A 338 29.42 42.56 -26.59
C SER A 338 28.51 41.36 -26.80
N VAL A 339 27.59 41.14 -25.86
CA VAL A 339 26.50 40.18 -25.97
C VAL A 339 25.16 40.91 -25.93
N THR A 340 24.16 40.39 -26.63
CA THR A 340 22.78 40.91 -26.57
C THR A 340 21.84 39.74 -26.59
N PHE A 341 20.98 39.63 -25.56
CA PHE A 341 20.01 38.54 -25.48
C PHE A 341 18.84 38.77 -26.44
N ASP A 342 18.53 37.75 -27.22
CA ASP A 342 17.35 37.65 -28.06
C ASP A 342 16.33 36.72 -27.40
N SER A 343 15.31 37.31 -26.79
CA SER A 343 14.26 36.58 -26.08
C SER A 343 13.35 35.76 -27.01
N VAL A 344 13.32 36.07 -28.31
CA VAL A 344 12.53 35.30 -29.29
C VAL A 344 13.19 33.96 -29.57
N HIS A 345 14.52 33.96 -29.69
CA HIS A 345 15.31 32.76 -30.00
C HIS A 345 15.93 32.10 -28.75
N SER A 346 15.81 32.73 -27.57
CA SER A 346 16.45 32.27 -26.33
C SER A 346 17.96 32.07 -26.50
N ALA A 347 18.60 33.02 -27.17
CA ALA A 347 20.00 32.96 -27.56
C ALA A 347 20.65 34.34 -27.41
N TYR A 348 21.98 34.37 -27.32
CA TYR A 348 22.75 35.60 -27.23
C TYR A 348 23.46 35.86 -28.55
N ALA A 349 23.19 37.01 -29.17
CA ALA A 349 24.01 37.52 -30.25
C ALA A 349 25.35 38.00 -29.68
N VAL A 350 26.45 37.45 -30.19
CA VAL A 350 27.81 37.77 -29.78
C VAL A 350 28.48 38.63 -30.85
N SER A 351 29.20 39.67 -30.46
CA SER A 351 30.06 40.47 -31.32
C SER A 351 31.42 40.69 -30.66
N LEU A 352 32.49 40.22 -31.29
CA LEU A 352 33.87 40.28 -30.81
C LEU A 352 34.73 41.09 -31.78
N THR A 353 35.61 41.94 -31.26
CA THR A 353 36.64 42.60 -32.08
C THR A 353 37.86 41.70 -32.11
N VAL A 354 38.28 41.25 -33.29
CA VAL A 354 39.44 40.38 -33.48
C VAL A 354 40.69 41.12 -33.01
N PRO A 355 41.58 40.51 -32.20
CA PRO A 355 42.81 41.14 -31.78
C PRO A 355 43.61 41.66 -32.96
N SER A 356 44.33 42.76 -32.77
CA SER A 356 45.16 43.37 -33.82
C SER A 356 46.47 42.60 -34.08
N SER A 357 46.75 41.54 -33.30
CA SER A 357 47.93 40.71 -33.42
C SER A 357 47.57 39.22 -33.37
N SER A 358 48.25 38.40 -34.17
CA SER A 358 48.06 36.94 -34.16
C SER A 358 48.56 36.27 -32.88
N SER A 359 49.39 36.95 -32.07
CA SER A 359 49.84 36.46 -30.76
C SER A 359 48.73 36.47 -29.70
N ALA A 360 47.64 37.18 -29.97
CA ALA A 360 46.48 37.30 -29.10
C ALA A 360 45.28 36.46 -29.56
N VAL A 361 45.37 35.85 -30.75
CA VAL A 361 44.35 34.91 -31.23
C VAL A 361 44.67 33.54 -30.63
N GLY A 362 43.77 33.04 -29.79
CA GLY A 362 43.86 31.71 -29.18
C GLY A 362 44.08 30.60 -30.21
N ILE A 363 44.85 29.58 -29.84
CA ILE A 363 44.96 28.35 -30.64
C ILE A 363 43.83 27.43 -30.19
N ARG A 364 42.95 27.09 -31.13
CA ARG A 364 41.80 26.22 -30.89
C ARG A 364 42.19 24.76 -30.71
#